data_AF-A0A822HTL6-F1
#
_entry.id   AF-A0A822HTL6-F1
#
_cell.length_a   1.000
_cell.length_b   1.000
_cell.length_c   1.000
_cell.angle_alpha   90.00
_cell.angle_beta   90.00
_cell.angle_gamma   90.00
#
_symmetry.space_group_name_H-M   'P 1'
#
loop_
_entity.id
_entity.type
_entity.pdbx_description
1 polymer ?
#
loop_
_entity_poly.entity_id
_entity_poly.type
_entity_poly.pdbx_seq_one_letter_code
_entity_poly.pdbx_strand_id
1 'polypeptide(L)'
;MINTKFPINETLSKRENDCSIDTAVASVVRIGSIYINTGSEDVSPSNIGLIHTKKTVRQLELLAAACQSKRAILLEGDICSRKSSLVMELARITSNRLIIIPLHENFET
;
A
#
# COMPACT_ATOMS: atom_id res chain seq x y z
N MET A 1 22.63 38.03 23.38
CA MET A 1 21.66 38.13 22.26
C MET A 1 21.85 36.91 21.38
N ILE A 2 21.40 35.72 21.82
CA ILE A 2 20.17 35.02 21.39
C ILE A 2 19.99 35.03 19.86
N ASN A 3 20.34 33.93 19.17
CA ASN A 3 19.33 33.12 18.45
C ASN A 3 19.87 31.75 17.96
N THR A 4 19.55 30.72 18.74
CA THR A 4 18.99 29.42 18.33
C THR A 4 19.58 28.72 17.10
N LYS A 5 20.54 27.81 17.35
CA LYS A 5 20.52 26.50 16.68
C LYS A 5 19.14 25.90 16.94
N PHE A 6 18.25 25.99 15.96
CA PHE A 6 17.00 25.24 16.01
C PHE A 6 17.38 23.76 16.08
N PRO A 7 17.01 23.01 17.13
CA PRO A 7 17.10 21.57 17.09
C PRO A 7 16.04 21.11 16.09
N ILE A 8 16.47 20.89 14.85
CA ILE A 8 15.63 20.24 13.84
C ILE A 8 15.49 18.78 14.31
N ASN A 9 14.48 18.59 15.15
CA ASN A 9 13.90 17.37 15.71
C ASN A 9 14.40 16.05 15.08
N GLU A 10 15.30 15.35 15.78
CA GLU A 10 15.49 13.89 15.63
C GLU A 10 14.16 13.13 15.76
N THR A 11 13.17 13.70 16.45
CA THR A 11 11.82 13.16 16.61
C THR A 11 10.98 13.27 15.33
N LEU A 12 11.25 14.24 14.44
CA LEU A 12 10.60 14.37 13.13
C LEU A 12 11.25 13.45 12.10
N SER A 13 12.58 13.28 12.13
CA SER A 13 13.29 12.31 11.27
C SER A 13 12.94 10.86 11.61
N LYS A 14 12.51 10.60 12.86
CA LYS A 14 11.95 9.30 13.26
C LYS A 14 10.59 9.02 12.61
N ARG A 15 9.72 10.04 12.48
CA ARG A 15 8.39 9.89 11.85
C ARG A 15 8.41 9.67 10.35
N GLU A 16 9.41 10.17 9.63
CA GLU A 16 9.58 9.91 8.19
C GLU A 16 9.82 8.42 7.87
N ASN A 17 10.13 7.58 8.88
CA ASN A 17 10.39 6.16 8.71
C ASN A 17 9.30 5.24 9.30
N ASP A 18 8.15 5.79 9.69
CA ASP A 18 7.04 5.02 10.26
C ASP A 18 6.31 4.21 9.17
N CYS A 19 6.99 3.19 8.63
CA CYS A 19 6.45 2.15 7.77
C CYS A 19 5.52 1.23 8.58
N SER A 20 4.37 1.76 8.98
CA SER A 20 3.31 1.05 9.69
C SER A 20 2.01 1.10 8.90
N ILE A 21 1.21 0.04 9.05
CA ILE A 21 -0.14 -0.04 8.51
C ILE A 21 -1.08 0.05 9.70
N ASP A 22 -2.03 0.97 9.64
CA ASP A 22 -3.02 1.18 10.69
C ASP A 22 -4.43 1.02 10.11
N THR A 23 -5.14 0.03 10.63
CA THR A 23 -6.49 -0.39 10.23
C THR A 23 -7.50 -0.13 11.35
N ALA A 24 -7.17 0.72 12.32
CA ALA A 24 -8.05 0.99 13.46
C ALA A 24 -9.40 1.61 13.06
N VAL A 25 -9.47 2.29 11.92
CA VAL A 25 -10.69 2.90 11.39
C VAL A 25 -11.23 2.06 10.23
N ALA A 26 -12.49 1.62 10.33
CA ALA A 26 -13.08 0.70 9.35
C ALA A 26 -13.21 1.28 7.93
N SER A 27 -13.32 2.61 7.79
CA SER A 27 -13.54 3.28 6.50
C SER A 27 -12.27 3.77 5.80
N VAL A 28 -11.14 3.85 6.52
CA VAL A 28 -9.89 4.42 6.03
C VAL A 28 -8.73 3.65 6.65
N VAL A 29 -7.80 3.22 5.80
CA VAL A 29 -6.56 2.59 6.23
C VAL A 29 -5.40 3.54 5.99
N ARG A 30 -4.50 3.64 6.96
CA ARG A 30 -3.24 4.37 6.82
C ARG A 30 -2.13 3.38 6.45
N ILE A 31 -1.39 3.70 5.40
CA ILE A 31 -0.20 2.95 4.97
C ILE A 31 0.95 3.95 4.90
N GLY A 32 1.86 3.92 5.88
CA GLY A 32 2.91 4.92 5.99
C GLY A 32 2.34 6.33 6.19
N SER A 33 2.63 7.23 5.25
CA SER A 33 2.16 8.62 5.25
C SER A 33 0.83 8.85 4.54
N ILE A 34 0.23 7.82 3.93
CA ILE A 34 -0.93 7.94 3.05
C ILE A 34 -2.16 7.28 3.66
N TYR A 35 -3.32 7.90 3.48
CA TYR A 35 -4.63 7.38 3.87
C TYR A 35 -5.40 6.96 2.63
N ILE A 36 -5.94 5.75 2.62
CA ILE A 36 -6.74 5.20 1.52
C ILE A 36 -8.08 4.70 2.03
N ASN A 37 -9.14 4.94 1.26
CA ASN A 37 -10.48 4.49 1.61
C ASN A 37 -10.58 2.96 1.46
N THR A 38 -11.29 2.34 2.38
CA THR A 38 -11.61 0.91 2.31
C THR A 38 -12.92 0.66 1.57
N GLY A 39 -13.01 -0.50 0.92
CA GLY A 39 -14.25 -1.04 0.39
C GLY A 39 -15.03 -1.81 1.45
N SER A 40 -16.26 -2.22 1.12
CA SER A 40 -17.13 -3.02 2.00
C SER A 40 -17.10 -4.51 1.67
N GLU A 41 -16.08 -4.98 0.96
CA GLU A 41 -16.01 -6.37 0.54
C GLU A 41 -15.41 -7.22 1.67
N ASP A 42 -16.11 -8.30 2.03
CA ASP A 42 -15.63 -9.28 2.99
C ASP A 42 -14.44 -10.03 2.37
N VAL A 43 -13.23 -9.63 2.75
CA VAL A 43 -12.01 -10.34 2.32
C VAL A 43 -12.01 -11.71 2.99
N SER A 44 -12.37 -12.74 2.22
CA SER A 44 -12.38 -14.11 2.70
C SER A 44 -11.02 -14.47 3.33
N PRO A 45 -10.97 -15.06 4.54
CA PRO A 45 -9.75 -15.26 5.32
C PRO A 45 -8.78 -16.30 4.71
N SER A 46 -9.09 -16.86 3.54
CA SER A 46 -8.29 -17.88 2.85
C SER A 46 -7.01 -17.35 2.19
N ASN A 47 -6.84 -16.02 2.08
CA ASN A 47 -5.61 -15.44 1.55
C ASN A 47 -4.58 -15.22 2.68
N ILE A 48 -3.53 -16.04 2.66
CA ILE A 48 -2.33 -15.87 3.49
C ILE A 48 -1.72 -14.51 3.13
N GLY A 49 -1.79 -13.57 4.07
CA GLY A 49 -1.30 -12.20 3.87
C GLY A 49 0.22 -12.12 3.69
N LEU A 50 0.66 -11.14 2.92
CA LEU A 50 2.07 -10.84 2.72
C LEU A 50 2.71 -10.29 4.00
N ILE A 51 3.90 -10.77 4.35
CA ILE A 51 4.65 -10.28 5.52
C ILE A 51 5.05 -8.81 5.31
N HIS A 52 4.63 -7.94 6.23
CA HIS A 52 4.91 -6.51 6.20
C HIS A 52 6.33 -6.21 6.68
N THR A 53 7.29 -6.25 5.76
CA THR A 53 8.64 -5.69 5.98
C THR A 53 8.66 -4.20 5.65
N LYS A 54 9.65 -3.45 6.17
CA LYS A 54 9.79 -2.01 5.87
C LYS A 54 9.77 -1.70 4.37
N LYS A 55 10.46 -2.53 3.56
CA LYS A 55 10.48 -2.39 2.09
C LYS A 55 9.10 -2.64 1.48
N THR A 56 8.42 -3.70 1.93
CA THR A 56 7.07 -4.05 1.47
C THR A 56 6.08 -2.91 1.77
N VAL A 57 6.11 -2.37 2.99
CA VAL A 57 5.19 -1.28 3.39
C VAL A 57 5.42 -0.02 2.55
N ARG A 58 6.68 0.34 2.27
CA ARG A 58 7.00 1.47 1.39
C ARG A 58 6.50 1.27 -0.05
N GLN A 59 6.54 0.03 -0.57
CA GLN A 59 5.98 -0.29 -1.88
C GLN A 59 4.45 -0.21 -1.87
N LEU A 60 3.80 -0.69 -0.79
CA LEU A 60 2.36 -0.57 -0.60
C LEU A 60 1.92 0.89 -0.48
N GLU A 61 2.69 1.71 0.23
CA GLU A 61 2.45 3.16 0.35
C GLU A 61 2.47 3.84 -1.03
N LEU A 62 3.50 3.59 -1.84
CA LEU A 62 3.59 4.12 -3.20
C LEU A 62 2.41 3.66 -4.07
N LEU A 63 2.05 2.37 -3.97
CA LEU A 63 0.94 1.79 -4.71
C LEU A 63 -0.41 2.40 -4.28
N ALA A 64 -0.62 2.59 -2.97
CA ALA A 64 -1.79 3.23 -2.42
C ALA A 64 -1.91 4.70 -2.89
N ALA A 65 -0.80 5.44 -2.91
CA ALA A 65 -0.72 6.79 -3.47
C ALA A 65 -1.21 6.81 -4.92
N ALA A 66 -0.67 5.88 -5.71
CA ALA A 66 -1.00 5.77 -7.12
C ALA A 66 -2.47 5.41 -7.33
N CYS A 67 -3.02 4.46 -6.56
CA CYS A 67 -4.44 4.10 -6.60
C CYS A 67 -5.36 5.27 -6.24
N GLN A 68 -4.99 6.08 -5.26
CA GLN A 68 -5.76 7.27 -4.87
C GLN A 68 -5.84 8.31 -6.00
N SER A 69 -4.85 8.34 -6.90
CA SER A 69 -4.86 9.25 -8.05
C SER A 69 -5.96 8.95 -9.08
N LYS A 70 -6.67 7.81 -8.97
CA LYS A 70 -7.72 7.35 -9.89
C LYS A 70 -7.26 7.26 -11.35
N ARG A 71 -5.96 6.99 -11.58
CA ARG A 71 -5.37 6.76 -12.89
C ARG A 71 -5.01 5.29 -13.06
N ALA A 72 -4.89 4.85 -14.31
CA ALA A 72 -4.29 3.56 -14.63
C ALA A 72 -2.81 3.58 -14.22
N ILE A 73 -2.35 2.49 -13.61
CA ILE A 73 -0.99 2.37 -13.07
C ILE A 73 -0.35 1.14 -13.70
N LEU A 74 0.87 1.29 -14.21
CA LEU A 74 1.68 0.18 -14.68
C LEU A 74 2.71 -0.17 -13.60
N LEU A 75 2.71 -1.42 -13.15
CA LEU A 75 3.73 -1.94 -12.22
C LEU A 75 4.82 -2.68 -13.00
N GLU A 76 6.03 -2.13 -13.00
CA GLU A 76 7.19 -2.69 -13.70
C GLU A 76 8.23 -3.31 -12.74
N GLY A 77 9.15 -4.10 -13.28
CA GLY A 77 10.35 -4.63 -12.62
C GLY A 77 10.66 -6.07 -13.02
N ASP A 78 11.60 -6.71 -12.35
CA ASP A 78 12.03 -8.06 -12.68
C ASP A 78 10.96 -9.15 -12.47
N ILE A 79 11.21 -10.30 -13.08
CA ILE A 79 10.46 -11.54 -12.83
C ILE A 79 10.62 -11.91 -11.34
N CYS A 80 9.58 -12.47 -10.73
CA CYS A 80 9.53 -12.80 -9.29
C CYS A 80 9.64 -11.60 -8.32
N SER A 81 9.49 -10.35 -8.79
CA SER A 81 9.54 -9.17 -7.90
C SER A 81 8.29 -8.97 -7.02
N ARG A 82 7.35 -9.92 -7.02
CA ARG A 82 6.11 -9.93 -6.21
C ARG A 82 5.10 -8.81 -6.53
N LYS A 83 5.10 -8.30 -7.76
CA LYS A 83 4.15 -7.25 -8.22
C LYS A 83 2.70 -7.63 -7.99
N SER A 84 2.26 -8.79 -8.50
CA SER A 84 0.89 -9.24 -8.35
C SER A 84 0.53 -9.49 -6.87
N SER A 85 1.47 -10.02 -6.08
CA SER A 85 1.28 -10.22 -4.65
C SER A 85 1.12 -8.91 -3.87
N LEU A 86 1.82 -7.84 -4.25
CA LEU A 86 1.64 -6.51 -3.67
C LEU A 86 0.24 -5.95 -3.94
N VAL A 87 -0.27 -6.12 -5.17
CA VAL A 87 -1.62 -5.69 -5.54
C VAL A 87 -2.67 -6.50 -4.78
N MET A 88 -2.47 -7.82 -4.67
CA MET A 88 -3.30 -8.70 -3.85
C MET A 88 -3.33 -8.27 -2.39
N GLU A 89 -2.17 -7.96 -1.82
CA GLU A 89 -2.10 -7.52 -0.43
C GLU A 89 -2.77 -6.16 -0.22
N LEU A 90 -2.59 -5.20 -1.15
CA LEU A 90 -3.24 -3.90 -1.05
C LEU A 90 -4.76 -4.03 -1.08
N ALA A 91 -5.30 -4.87 -1.97
CA ALA A 91 -6.74 -5.13 -2.03
C ALA A 91 -7.26 -5.76 -0.73
N ARG A 92 -6.49 -6.69 -0.14
CA ARG A 92 -6.79 -7.33 1.15
C ARG A 92 -6.80 -6.33 2.31
N ILE A 93 -5.79 -5.45 2.38
CA ILE A 93 -5.69 -4.42 3.42
C ILE A 93 -6.84 -3.41 3.30
N THR A 94 -7.19 -3.05 2.07
CA THR A 94 -8.21 -2.02 1.81
C THR A 94 -9.63 -2.57 1.68
N SER A 95 -9.85 -3.87 1.88
CA SER A 95 -11.16 -4.53 1.69
C SER A 95 -11.83 -4.16 0.36
N ASN A 96 -11.02 -4.04 -0.69
CA ASN A 96 -11.47 -3.72 -2.03
C ASN A 96 -11.55 -4.97 -2.90
N ARG A 97 -12.53 -5.01 -3.82
CA ARG A 97 -12.67 -6.10 -4.77
C ARG A 97 -11.48 -6.12 -5.73
N LEU A 98 -10.74 -7.24 -5.76
CA LEU A 98 -9.69 -7.48 -6.73
C LEU A 98 -10.19 -8.37 -7.87
N ILE A 99 -10.08 -7.88 -9.10
CA ILE A 99 -10.35 -8.66 -10.31
C ILE A 99 -9.02 -8.82 -11.05
N ILE A 100 -8.59 -10.07 -11.23
CA ILE A 100 -7.36 -10.40 -11.97
C ILE A 100 -7.80 -10.93 -13.34
N ILE A 101 -7.29 -10.31 -14.41
CA ILE A 101 -7.52 -10.75 -15.79
C ILE A 101 -6.17 -11.23 -16.33
N PRO A 102 -5.93 -12.56 -16.35
CA PRO A 102 -4.71 -13.10 -16.93
C PRO A 102 -4.69 -12.87 -18.45
N LEU A 103 -3.63 -12.28 -18.99
CA LEU A 103 -3.51 -11.94 -20.42
C LEU A 103 -3.00 -13.10 -21.30
N HIS A 104 -3.04 -14.34 -20.81
CA HIS A 104 -2.41 -15.48 -21.48
C HIS A 104 -3.38 -16.41 -22.21
N GLU A 105 -4.69 -16.14 -22.16
CA GLU A 105 -5.72 -16.94 -22.82
C GLU A 105 -6.47 -16.09 -23.84
N ASN A 106 -6.68 -16.66 -25.04
CA ASN A 106 -7.38 -16.01 -26.14
C ASN A 106 -8.85 -15.75 -25.73
N PHE A 107 -9.19 -14.50 -25.42
CA PHE A 107 -10.57 -14.08 -25.17
C PHE A 107 -11.27 -13.80 -26.52
N GLU A 108 -11.46 -14.83 -27.34
CA GLU A 108 -12.35 -14.75 -28.50
C GLU A 108 -13.49 -15.76 -28.33
N THR A 109 -14.73 -15.26 -28.32
CA THR A 109 -15.95 -16.05 -28.58
C THR A 109 -16.99 -15.17 -29.24
#